data_AF-H0GYT6-F1
#
_entry.id   AF-H0GYT6-F1
#
_cell.length_a   1.000
_cell.length_b   1.000
_cell.length_c   1.000
_cell.angle_alpha   90.00
_cell.angle_beta   90.00
_cell.angle_gamma   90.00
#
_symmetry.space_group_name_H-M   'P 1'
#
loop_
_entity.id
_entity.type
_entity.pdbx_description
1 polymer ?
#
loop_
_entity_poly.entity_id
_entity_poly.type
_entity_poly.pdbx_seq_one_letter_code
_entity_poly.pdbx_strand_id
1 'polypeptide(L)'
;MQHVDSDFAPIRKSQKVVDSDKIVRAINDDLEHKNFTILRKLSLVPIKGNANSSRVSERSSIEKRVDHGFYREFKSVALEDLSDNYSSVSYIAGLNKFLTNDLGKMEGHIVFFNQIKHIHQYAGIDRRVSEILSLVDLNVVTIDMNDYFIKGIFPPNILSCYAKTRKKFRYKAQLDFGVSGNASDDTFDLMMMIIREISQNSSLNHIICFRFEQLDESSSSNVIVPSKLTEFKRILLSLQRIKNIAFKFLVYSNNTNISSLLFTTFKNELKRELTIFEIPVLTSVQVQEHLKKMIKFPSDPGNELLQLYNTLIARQLDNKKSCLVEFLEFLKDFPHPFTYLFNAYTEILVQSKTFDGLLDRINNKFTMNNYPHRSYNFKRNQRLPPKVTRGIHDI
;
A
#
# COMPACT_ATOMS: atom_id res chain seq x y z
N MET A 1 -14.24 -74.14 21.12
CA MET A 1 -13.11 -73.61 21.91
C MET A 1 -12.76 -72.23 21.37
N GLN A 2 -12.70 -71.27 22.28
CA GLN A 2 -12.25 -69.88 22.16
C GLN A 2 -13.09 -68.90 21.32
N HIS A 3 -13.98 -68.23 22.07
CA HIS A 3 -14.22 -66.79 21.97
C HIS A 3 -12.91 -65.99 22.09
N VAL A 4 -12.78 -64.94 21.27
CA VAL A 4 -12.17 -63.69 21.69
C VAL A 4 -13.07 -62.57 21.17
N ASP A 5 -13.67 -61.85 22.12
CA ASP A 5 -14.55 -60.72 21.89
C ASP A 5 -13.75 -59.53 21.33
N SER A 6 -14.36 -58.81 20.38
CA SER A 6 -13.97 -57.44 20.08
C SER A 6 -15.25 -56.62 19.93
N ASP A 7 -15.46 -55.76 20.92
CA ASP A 7 -16.52 -54.77 21.01
C ASP A 7 -16.63 -53.91 19.75
N PHE A 8 -17.58 -54.25 18.87
CA PHE A 8 -18.07 -53.33 17.86
C PHE A 8 -19.18 -52.46 18.47
N ALA A 9 -18.79 -51.36 19.12
CA ALA A 9 -19.66 -50.20 19.20
C ALA A 9 -19.63 -49.47 17.84
N PRO A 10 -20.77 -49.00 17.31
CA PRO A 10 -20.79 -48.31 16.03
C PRO A 10 -20.12 -46.94 16.19
N ILE A 11 -18.99 -46.74 15.52
CA ILE A 11 -18.37 -45.42 15.38
C ILE A 11 -19.37 -44.53 14.64
N ARG A 12 -20.02 -43.63 15.38
CA ARG A 12 -20.75 -42.50 14.82
C ARG A 12 -19.79 -41.73 13.90
N LYS A 13 -20.17 -41.60 12.64
CA LYS A 13 -19.59 -40.66 11.69
C LYS A 13 -19.61 -39.26 12.30
N SER A 14 -18.48 -38.79 12.82
CA SER A 14 -18.17 -37.36 12.89
C SER A 14 -17.03 -37.09 11.92
N GLN A 15 -17.36 -37.09 10.64
CA GLN A 15 -16.52 -36.51 9.61
C GLN A 15 -16.59 -34.99 9.86
N LYS A 16 -15.69 -34.49 10.72
CA LYS A 16 -15.40 -33.05 10.78
C LYS A 16 -14.81 -32.71 9.43
N VAL A 17 -15.68 -32.28 8.52
CA VAL A 17 -15.28 -31.54 7.32
C VAL A 17 -14.60 -30.29 7.84
N VAL A 18 -13.27 -30.32 7.91
CA VAL A 18 -12.50 -29.13 8.20
C VAL A 18 -12.59 -28.30 6.93
N ASP A 19 -13.35 -27.20 6.98
CA ASP A 19 -13.47 -26.21 5.91
C ASP A 19 -12.06 -25.86 5.42
N SER A 20 -11.69 -26.38 4.24
CA SER A 20 -10.45 -26.03 3.55
C SER A 20 -10.29 -24.52 3.43
N ASP A 21 -11.41 -23.81 3.30
CA ASP A 21 -11.48 -22.35 3.21
C ASP A 21 -11.09 -21.63 4.50
N LYS A 22 -11.28 -22.27 5.67
CA LYS A 22 -10.81 -21.72 6.96
C LYS A 22 -9.32 -21.94 7.14
N ILE A 23 -8.77 -23.06 6.66
CA ILE A 23 -7.33 -23.32 6.68
C ILE A 23 -6.61 -22.39 5.68
N VAL A 24 -7.15 -22.22 4.47
CA VAL A 24 -6.58 -21.31 3.47
C VAL A 24 -6.64 -19.86 3.93
N ARG A 25 -7.74 -19.44 4.59
CA ARG A 25 -7.81 -18.12 5.24
C ARG A 25 -6.81 -17.97 6.38
N ALA A 26 -6.71 -18.95 7.28
CA ALA A 26 -5.74 -18.90 8.39
C ALA A 26 -4.29 -18.87 7.90
N ILE A 27 -3.96 -19.60 6.82
CA ILE A 27 -2.62 -19.58 6.20
C ILE A 27 -2.37 -18.25 5.49
N ASN A 28 -3.37 -17.69 4.79
CA ASN A 28 -3.26 -16.36 4.17
C ASN A 28 -3.12 -15.26 5.21
N ASP A 29 -3.87 -15.31 6.31
CA ASP A 29 -3.80 -14.35 7.41
C ASP A 29 -2.43 -14.42 8.13
N ASP A 30 -1.86 -15.63 8.26
CA ASP A 30 -0.55 -15.86 8.87
C ASP A 30 0.62 -15.46 7.93
N LEU A 31 0.44 -15.56 6.61
CA LEU A 31 1.39 -15.06 5.60
C LEU A 31 1.28 -13.53 5.41
N GLU A 32 0.08 -12.97 5.44
CA GLU A 32 -0.15 -11.52 5.51
C GLU A 32 0.50 -10.96 6.79
N HIS A 33 0.35 -11.66 7.93
CA HIS A 33 1.07 -11.30 9.16
C HIS A 33 2.59 -11.45 9.03
N LYS A 34 3.14 -12.50 8.40
CA LYS A 34 4.62 -12.67 8.31
C LYS A 34 5.30 -11.60 7.46
N ASN A 35 4.73 -11.23 6.32
CA ASN A 35 5.31 -10.19 5.45
C ASN A 35 5.14 -8.78 6.06
N PHE A 36 4.01 -8.49 6.71
CA PHE A 36 3.79 -7.21 7.38
C PHE A 36 4.51 -7.08 8.73
N THR A 37 4.65 -8.16 9.50
CA THR A 37 5.31 -8.13 10.82
C THR A 37 6.78 -7.76 10.68
N ILE A 38 7.44 -8.14 9.59
CA ILE A 38 8.83 -7.77 9.31
C ILE A 38 8.96 -6.25 9.06
N LEU A 39 8.12 -5.67 8.20
CA LEU A 39 8.14 -4.21 7.94
C LEU A 39 7.69 -3.39 9.15
N ARG A 40 6.61 -3.79 9.84
CA ARG A 40 6.07 -3.09 11.03
C ARG A 40 7.00 -3.17 12.24
N LYS A 41 7.69 -4.30 12.46
CA LYS A 41 8.67 -4.42 13.56
C LYS A 41 9.91 -3.56 13.29
N LEU A 42 10.33 -3.41 12.04
CA LEU A 42 11.47 -2.55 11.68
C LEU A 42 11.18 -1.05 11.84
N SER A 43 9.93 -0.61 11.62
CA SER A 43 9.50 0.78 11.91
C SER A 43 9.46 1.12 13.41
N LEU A 44 9.48 0.10 14.28
CA LEU A 44 9.24 0.22 15.72
C LEU A 44 10.46 -0.11 16.60
N VAL A 45 11.62 -0.47 16.04
CA VAL A 45 12.83 -0.63 16.87
C VAL A 45 13.41 0.76 17.16
N PRO A 46 13.37 1.25 18.41
CA PRO A 46 14.09 2.46 18.76
C PRO A 46 15.59 2.20 18.58
N ILE A 47 16.22 2.94 17.67
CA ILE A 47 17.66 3.15 17.72
C ILE A 47 17.87 4.04 18.93
N LYS A 48 18.24 3.47 20.07
CA LYS A 48 18.88 4.26 21.13
C LYS A 48 20.13 4.85 20.49
N GLY A 49 20.11 6.14 20.18
CA GLY A 49 21.32 6.88 19.89
C GLY A 49 22.20 6.73 21.12
N ASN A 50 23.29 5.96 20.99
CA ASN A 50 24.28 5.86 22.03
C ASN A 50 25.07 7.17 21.99
N ALA A 51 24.54 8.19 22.65
CA ALA A 51 25.27 9.42 22.96
C ALA A 51 26.28 9.11 24.08
N ASN A 52 27.29 8.31 23.75
CA ASN A 52 28.53 8.24 24.50
C ASN A 52 29.65 8.29 23.45
N SER A 53 30.14 9.50 23.24
CA SER A 53 31.34 9.77 22.46
C SER A 53 32.55 9.15 23.16
N SER A 54 32.86 7.90 22.85
CA SER A 54 34.22 7.38 22.96
C SER A 54 34.84 7.50 21.57
N ARG A 55 35.99 8.16 21.43
CA ARG A 55 36.78 8.25 20.20
C ARG A 55 36.83 6.89 19.48
N VAL A 56 36.00 6.71 18.45
CA VAL A 56 36.01 5.51 17.61
C VAL A 56 37.05 5.77 16.54
N SER A 57 38.17 5.04 16.60
CA SER A 57 39.11 4.96 15.49
C SER A 57 38.36 4.57 14.22
N GLU A 58 38.60 5.25 13.10
CA GLU A 58 38.05 4.84 11.80
C GLU A 58 38.37 3.36 11.55
N ARG A 59 37.34 2.51 11.68
CA ARG A 59 37.47 1.09 11.36
C ARG A 59 37.65 0.93 9.86
N SER A 60 38.50 0.00 9.46
CA SER A 60 38.73 -0.30 8.05
C SER A 60 37.44 -0.75 7.35
N SER A 61 37.36 -0.52 6.05
CA SER A 61 36.18 -0.87 5.23
C SER A 61 35.84 -2.37 5.26
N ILE A 62 36.82 -3.24 5.52
CA ILE A 62 36.64 -4.68 5.67
C ILE A 62 35.89 -5.02 6.96
N GLU A 63 36.24 -4.37 8.07
CA GLU A 63 35.56 -4.59 9.36
C GLU A 63 34.09 -4.14 9.32
N LYS A 64 33.78 -3.05 8.60
CA LYS A 64 32.39 -2.58 8.42
C LYS A 64 31.52 -3.57 7.64
N ARG A 65 32.08 -4.33 6.70
CA ARG A 65 31.33 -5.24 5.81
C ARG A 65 30.86 -6.52 6.50
N VAL A 66 31.57 -6.97 7.52
CA VAL A 66 31.25 -8.18 8.29
C VAL A 66 30.54 -7.88 9.62
N ASP A 67 30.44 -6.61 10.00
CA ASP A 67 29.81 -6.17 11.24
C ASP A 67 28.28 -6.14 11.16
N HIS A 68 27.63 -6.69 12.20
CA HIS A 68 26.16 -6.77 12.29
C HIS A 68 25.49 -5.42 12.60
N GLY A 69 26.17 -4.52 13.30
CA GLY A 69 25.69 -3.18 13.61
C GLY A 69 25.64 -2.30 12.37
N PHE A 70 26.74 -2.23 11.61
CA PHE A 70 26.79 -1.50 10.34
C PHE A 70 25.79 -2.05 9.32
N TYR A 71 25.64 -3.38 9.23
CA TYR A 71 24.64 -3.96 8.34
C TYR A 71 23.20 -3.61 8.74
N ARG A 72 22.92 -3.46 10.04
CA ARG A 72 21.58 -3.10 10.53
C ARG A 72 21.18 -1.70 10.04
N GLU A 73 22.09 -0.74 10.11
CA GLU A 73 21.87 0.62 9.63
C GLU A 73 21.67 0.63 8.10
N PHE A 74 22.59 0.00 7.37
CA PHE A 74 22.47 -0.16 5.92
C PHE A 74 21.13 -0.80 5.53
N LYS A 75 20.72 -1.89 6.19
CA LYS A 75 19.48 -2.60 5.89
C LYS A 75 18.25 -1.71 6.09
N SER A 76 18.22 -0.90 7.14
CA SER A 76 17.10 0.01 7.40
C SER A 76 16.94 1.02 6.26
N VAL A 77 18.06 1.64 5.86
CA VAL A 77 18.12 2.64 4.79
C VAL A 77 17.77 1.99 3.43
N ALA A 78 18.35 0.83 3.13
CA ALA A 78 18.07 0.08 1.90
C ALA A 78 16.60 -0.34 1.78
N LEU A 79 15.95 -0.74 2.87
CA LEU A 79 14.53 -1.09 2.87
C LEU A 79 13.63 0.13 2.67
N GLU A 80 14.01 1.29 3.22
CA GLU A 80 13.32 2.56 2.97
C GLU A 80 13.43 2.97 1.50
N ASP A 81 14.64 2.97 0.94
CA ASP A 81 14.88 3.27 -0.47
C ASP A 81 14.15 2.31 -1.40
N LEU A 82 14.19 1.00 -1.11
CA LEU A 82 13.47 0.00 -1.90
C LEU A 82 11.96 0.26 -1.88
N SER A 83 11.41 0.64 -0.73
CA SER A 83 10.00 0.97 -0.55
C SER A 83 9.61 2.22 -1.33
N ASP A 84 10.44 3.26 -1.28
CA ASP A 84 10.24 4.52 -1.98
C ASP A 84 10.35 4.33 -3.50
N ASN A 85 11.35 3.59 -3.93
CA ASN A 85 11.55 3.24 -5.33
C ASN A 85 10.40 2.41 -5.90
N TYR A 86 9.89 1.42 -5.14
CA TYR A 86 8.72 0.64 -5.54
C TYR A 86 7.46 1.49 -5.66
N SER A 87 7.27 2.41 -4.71
CA SER A 87 6.11 3.31 -4.67
C SER A 87 6.24 4.48 -5.65
N SER A 88 7.39 4.64 -6.31
CA SER A 88 7.66 5.76 -7.18
C SER A 88 6.90 5.64 -8.49
N VAL A 89 5.91 6.52 -8.64
CA VAL A 89 5.08 6.66 -9.84
C VAL A 89 5.36 7.98 -10.56
N SER A 90 6.59 8.48 -10.47
CA SER A 90 7.00 9.79 -11.02
C SER A 90 6.86 9.91 -12.54
N TYR A 91 6.72 8.78 -13.25
CA TYR A 91 6.48 8.73 -14.68
C TYR A 91 5.03 9.09 -15.07
N ILE A 92 4.10 9.23 -14.11
CA ILE A 92 2.74 9.70 -14.37
C ILE A 92 2.76 11.23 -14.45
N ALA A 93 2.59 11.75 -15.68
CA ALA A 93 2.64 13.18 -15.94
C ALA A 93 1.60 13.96 -15.11
N GLY A 94 2.03 15.08 -14.51
CA GLY A 94 1.16 15.98 -13.75
C GLY A 94 0.72 15.47 -12.37
N LEU A 95 0.84 14.16 -12.07
CA LEU A 95 0.37 13.57 -10.82
C LEU A 95 1.00 14.24 -9.60
N ASN A 96 2.33 14.33 -9.54
CA ASN A 96 3.02 14.93 -8.40
C ASN A 96 2.64 16.40 -8.19
N LYS A 97 2.44 17.15 -9.29
CA LYS A 97 2.02 18.55 -9.23
C LYS A 97 0.62 18.66 -8.64
N PHE A 98 -0.33 17.87 -9.13
CA PHE A 98 -1.71 17.85 -8.62
C PHE A 98 -1.78 17.40 -7.16
N LEU A 99 -1.13 16.29 -6.82
CA LEU A 99 -1.14 15.79 -5.44
C LEU A 99 -0.56 16.84 -4.49
N THR A 100 0.57 17.47 -4.83
CA THR A 100 1.21 18.44 -3.93
C THR A 100 0.44 19.76 -3.84
N ASN A 101 -0.10 20.26 -4.96
CA ASN A 101 -0.62 21.62 -5.02
C ASN A 101 -2.14 21.71 -4.89
N ASP A 102 -2.88 20.66 -5.24
CA ASP A 102 -4.35 20.76 -5.43
C ASP A 102 -5.11 19.82 -4.50
N LEU A 103 -4.60 18.60 -4.25
CA LEU A 103 -5.29 17.62 -3.41
C LEU A 103 -5.60 18.15 -1.99
N GLY A 104 -4.69 18.93 -1.39
CA GLY A 104 -4.87 19.50 -0.06
C GLY A 104 -5.69 20.80 0.01
N LYS A 105 -6.11 21.38 -1.13
CA LYS A 105 -6.88 22.64 -1.15
C LYS A 105 -8.33 22.44 -0.70
N MET A 106 -8.96 23.52 -0.23
CA MET A 106 -10.40 23.57 0.09
C MET A 106 -11.29 23.68 -1.16
N GLU A 107 -11.07 22.79 -2.12
CA GLU A 107 -11.82 22.68 -3.39
C GLU A 107 -12.28 21.24 -3.61
N GLY A 108 -13.43 21.04 -4.24
CA GLY A 108 -13.92 19.71 -4.60
C GLY A 108 -13.10 19.08 -5.72
N HIS A 109 -12.72 17.81 -5.58
CA HIS A 109 -12.13 17.03 -6.67
C HIS A 109 -12.78 15.66 -6.80
N ILE A 110 -12.94 15.23 -8.05
CA ILE A 110 -13.24 13.87 -8.47
C ILE A 110 -12.10 13.44 -9.40
N VAL A 111 -11.24 12.56 -8.92
CA VAL A 111 -10.00 12.18 -9.59
C VAL A 111 -10.10 10.74 -10.05
N PHE A 112 -9.99 10.55 -11.37
CA PHE A 112 -9.92 9.23 -12.00
C PHE A 112 -8.47 8.86 -12.26
N PHE A 113 -7.99 7.81 -11.60
CA PHE A 113 -6.74 7.14 -11.93
C PHE A 113 -7.06 5.93 -12.81
N ASN A 114 -7.01 6.13 -14.13
CA ASN A 114 -7.36 5.12 -15.12
C ASN A 114 -6.12 4.30 -15.53
N GLN A 115 -6.37 3.07 -16.01
CA GLN A 115 -5.34 2.15 -16.51
C GLN A 115 -4.33 1.70 -15.44
N ILE A 116 -4.79 1.48 -14.19
CA ILE A 116 -3.94 0.89 -13.16
C ILE A 116 -3.74 -0.61 -13.44
N LYS A 117 -2.67 -0.95 -14.17
CA LYS A 117 -2.35 -2.34 -14.55
C LYS A 117 -1.51 -3.08 -13.52
N HIS A 118 -0.68 -2.37 -12.76
CA HIS A 118 0.28 -2.97 -11.84
C HIS A 118 0.00 -2.60 -10.39
N ILE A 119 0.30 -3.53 -9.49
CA ILE A 119 0.12 -3.37 -8.04
C ILE A 119 0.89 -2.15 -7.53
N HIS A 120 2.12 -1.92 -8.02
CA HIS A 120 2.96 -0.81 -7.58
C HIS A 120 2.40 0.56 -7.97
N GLN A 121 1.65 0.65 -9.09
CA GLN A 121 0.97 1.88 -9.49
C GLN A 121 -0.11 2.23 -8.47
N TYR A 122 -0.98 1.28 -8.15
CA TYR A 122 -2.01 1.46 -7.13
C TYR A 122 -1.39 1.82 -5.77
N ALA A 123 -0.44 1.01 -5.30
CA ALA A 123 0.22 1.19 -4.00
C ALA A 123 0.96 2.53 -3.92
N GLY A 124 1.64 2.93 -4.99
CA GLY A 124 2.39 4.19 -5.06
C GLY A 124 1.48 5.41 -5.05
N ILE A 125 0.39 5.39 -5.82
CA ILE A 125 -0.58 6.49 -5.83
C ILE A 125 -1.28 6.60 -4.47
N ASP A 126 -1.78 5.49 -3.90
CA ASP A 126 -2.47 5.49 -2.60
C ASP A 126 -1.56 5.97 -1.46
N ARG A 127 -0.29 5.54 -1.47
CA ARG A 127 0.72 6.03 -0.52
C ARG A 127 0.95 7.52 -0.67
N ARG A 128 1.11 8.03 -1.90
CA ARG A 128 1.37 9.46 -2.12
C ARG A 128 0.18 10.33 -1.74
N VAL A 129 -1.04 9.89 -2.03
CA VAL A 129 -2.29 10.51 -1.57
C VAL A 129 -2.29 10.58 -0.03
N SER A 130 -2.00 9.46 0.63
CA SER A 130 -1.98 9.39 2.10
C SER A 130 -0.94 10.32 2.71
N GLU A 131 0.26 10.36 2.14
CA GLU A 131 1.33 11.27 2.56
C GLU A 131 0.90 12.73 2.45
N ILE A 132 0.37 13.16 1.29
CA ILE A 132 -0.08 14.53 1.11
C ILE A 132 -1.20 14.89 2.08
N LEU A 133 -2.23 14.04 2.18
CA LEU A 133 -3.36 14.32 3.07
C LEU A 133 -2.95 14.38 4.54
N SER A 134 -1.92 13.61 4.94
CA SER A 134 -1.36 13.68 6.30
C SER A 134 -0.64 15.00 6.60
N LEU A 135 -0.16 15.72 5.58
CA LEU A 135 0.53 17.00 5.71
C LEU A 135 -0.43 18.19 5.72
N VAL A 136 -1.70 18.00 5.36
CA VAL A 136 -2.69 19.07 5.36
C VAL A 136 -3.00 19.45 6.81
N ASP A 137 -2.87 20.72 7.15
CA ASP A 137 -3.18 21.24 8.50
C ASP A 137 -4.69 21.45 8.71
N LEU A 138 -5.50 20.46 8.30
CA LEU A 138 -6.96 20.43 8.39
C LEU A 138 -7.42 19.07 8.89
N ASN A 139 -8.68 18.96 9.33
CA ASN A 139 -9.27 17.66 9.60
C ASN A 139 -9.49 16.90 8.28
N VAL A 140 -8.92 15.71 8.15
CA VAL A 140 -9.11 14.84 6.97
C VAL A 140 -9.82 13.56 7.39
N VAL A 141 -11.00 13.32 6.84
CA VAL A 141 -11.79 12.10 7.05
C VAL A 141 -11.70 11.24 5.80
N THR A 142 -11.23 10.00 5.90
CA THR A 142 -11.16 9.07 4.77
C THR A 142 -12.24 7.98 4.89
N ILE A 143 -13.00 7.77 3.81
CA ILE A 143 -14.11 6.82 3.72
C ILE A 143 -13.87 5.88 2.53
N ASP A 144 -13.88 4.57 2.78
CA ASP A 144 -13.81 3.54 1.74
C ASP A 144 -15.20 3.24 1.17
N MET A 145 -15.38 3.50 -0.13
CA MET A 145 -16.67 3.44 -0.82
C MET A 145 -16.94 2.10 -1.53
N ASN A 146 -16.00 1.15 -1.48
CA ASN A 146 -16.10 -0.13 -2.20
C ASN A 146 -17.35 -0.92 -1.79
N ASP A 147 -17.49 -1.23 -0.50
CA ASP A 147 -18.63 -2.01 -0.01
C ASP A 147 -19.96 -1.24 -0.18
N TYR A 148 -19.93 0.08 -0.04
CA TYR A 148 -21.11 0.92 -0.25
C TYR A 148 -21.62 0.83 -1.69
N PHE A 149 -20.74 0.98 -2.69
CA PHE A 149 -21.16 0.90 -4.09
C PHE A 149 -21.45 -0.52 -4.56
N ILE A 150 -20.71 -1.53 -4.07
CA ILE A 150 -20.79 -2.90 -4.58
C ILE A 150 -21.86 -3.71 -3.87
N LYS A 151 -21.86 -3.65 -2.54
CA LYS A 151 -22.74 -4.47 -1.70
C LYS A 151 -23.98 -3.70 -1.22
N GLY A 152 -24.02 -2.38 -1.43
CA GLY A 152 -25.11 -1.54 -0.95
C GLY A 152 -25.16 -1.38 0.57
N ILE A 153 -24.16 -1.91 1.27
CA ILE A 153 -24.09 -1.89 2.74
C ILE A 153 -23.01 -0.94 3.20
N PHE A 154 -23.25 -0.36 4.37
CA PHE A 154 -22.21 0.37 5.08
C PHE A 154 -21.46 -0.62 5.98
N PRO A 155 -20.15 -0.89 5.76
CA PRO A 155 -19.41 -1.74 6.67
C PRO A 155 -19.22 -0.97 8.01
N PRO A 156 -19.64 -1.51 9.17
CA PRO A 156 -19.60 -0.80 10.44
C PRO A 156 -18.18 -0.43 10.93
N ASN A 157 -17.11 -0.91 10.26
CA ASN A 157 -15.74 -0.94 10.79
C ASN A 157 -14.67 -0.22 9.94
N ILE A 158 -15.00 0.71 9.02
CA ILE A 158 -14.02 1.28 8.07
C ILE A 158 -14.06 2.82 8.02
N LEU A 159 -13.93 3.48 9.17
CA LEU A 159 -13.58 4.90 9.22
C LEU A 159 -12.14 5.04 9.70
N SER A 160 -11.29 5.63 8.84
CA SER A 160 -9.97 6.13 9.26
C SER A 160 -10.02 7.66 9.23
N CYS A 161 -10.08 8.28 10.41
CA CYS A 161 -10.00 9.73 10.58
C CYS A 161 -8.57 10.15 10.92
N TYR A 162 -8.04 11.15 10.21
CA TYR A 162 -6.83 11.86 10.61
C TYR A 162 -7.25 13.11 11.40
N ALA A 163 -7.34 12.99 12.72
CA ALA A 163 -7.58 14.12 13.59
C ALA A 163 -6.27 14.62 14.22
N LYS A 164 -5.91 15.88 13.97
CA LYS A 164 -4.84 16.58 14.71
C LYS A 164 -5.34 16.88 16.12
N THR A 165 -5.08 15.98 17.08
CA THR A 165 -5.24 16.31 18.50
C THR A 165 -3.94 16.90 19.02
N ARG A 166 -3.99 18.17 19.45
CA ARG A 166 -2.93 18.95 20.14
C ARG A 166 -1.52 18.32 20.11
N LYS A 167 -0.87 18.38 18.93
CA LYS A 167 0.53 18.01 18.66
C LYS A 167 0.91 16.51 18.60
N LYS A 168 -0.03 15.58 18.42
CA LYS A 168 0.29 14.19 18.01
C LYS A 168 -0.68 13.69 16.93
N PHE A 169 -0.14 13.17 15.82
CA PHE A 169 -0.90 12.32 14.90
C PHE A 169 -1.21 11.01 15.62
N ARG A 170 -2.49 10.73 15.89
CA ARG A 170 -2.93 9.41 16.35
C ARG A 170 -3.85 8.83 15.29
N TYR A 171 -3.52 7.65 14.78
CA TYR A 171 -4.52 6.75 14.20
C TYR A 171 -5.54 6.46 15.31
N LYS A 172 -6.77 6.95 15.18
CA LYS A 172 -7.86 6.48 16.03
C LYS A 172 -8.48 5.29 15.30
N ALA A 173 -7.97 4.09 15.60
CA ALA A 173 -8.55 2.85 15.10
C ALA A 173 -9.86 2.56 15.84
N GLN A 174 -10.86 2.10 15.06
CA GLN A 174 -12.14 1.50 15.46
C GLN A 174 -13.06 2.37 16.34
N LEU A 175 -14.13 2.84 15.71
CA LEU A 175 -15.40 3.06 16.41
C LEU A 175 -16.30 1.87 16.05
N ASP A 176 -16.62 1.04 17.04
CA ASP A 176 -17.58 -0.05 16.92
C ASP A 176 -18.98 0.57 16.90
N PHE A 177 -19.74 0.39 15.82
CA PHE A 177 -21.09 0.95 15.71
C PHE A 177 -22.13 -0.17 15.63
N GLY A 178 -22.93 -0.28 16.70
CA GLY A 178 -24.18 -1.02 16.66
C GLY A 178 -25.21 -0.24 15.84
N VAL A 179 -25.35 -0.59 14.56
CA VAL A 179 -26.46 -0.12 13.72
C VAL A 179 -27.63 -1.08 13.93
N SER A 180 -28.61 -0.69 14.73
CA SER A 180 -29.89 -1.41 14.80
C SER A 180 -30.64 -1.17 13.51
N GLY A 181 -30.71 -2.20 12.67
CA GLY A 181 -31.37 -2.11 11.36
C GLY A 181 -32.83 -1.70 11.48
N ASN A 182 -33.19 -0.66 10.73
CA ASN A 182 -34.49 -0.51 10.08
C ASN A 182 -34.26 0.29 8.79
N ALA A 183 -34.45 -0.41 7.67
CA ALA A 183 -34.01 -0.04 6.32
C ALA A 183 -35.03 0.85 5.58
N SER A 184 -35.24 2.09 6.00
CA SER A 184 -36.17 2.98 5.29
C SER A 184 -35.68 4.38 4.96
N ASP A 185 -34.44 4.78 5.31
CA ASP A 185 -33.95 6.12 4.95
C ASP A 185 -32.43 6.20 4.71
N ASP A 186 -31.96 5.32 3.83
CA ASP A 186 -30.55 5.12 3.47
C ASP A 186 -29.75 6.38 3.07
N THR A 187 -30.42 7.45 2.59
CA THR A 187 -29.76 8.71 2.19
C THR A 187 -29.16 9.45 3.40
N PHE A 188 -29.72 9.22 4.59
CA PHE A 188 -29.25 9.84 5.81
C PHE A 188 -28.00 9.14 6.36
N ASP A 189 -27.76 7.86 6.12
CA ASP A 189 -26.72 7.12 6.82
C ASP A 189 -25.30 7.62 6.49
N LEU A 190 -24.97 7.78 5.20
CA LEU A 190 -23.64 8.28 4.80
C LEU A 190 -23.46 9.76 5.17
N MET A 191 -24.50 10.59 4.97
CA MET A 191 -24.45 12.02 5.30
C MET A 191 -24.36 12.26 6.81
N MET A 192 -25.14 11.54 7.62
CA MET A 192 -25.13 11.65 9.09
C MET A 192 -23.79 11.21 9.67
N MET A 193 -23.17 10.20 9.09
CA MET A 193 -21.82 9.78 9.49
C MET A 193 -20.78 10.86 9.18
N ILE A 194 -20.82 11.46 7.98
CA ILE A 194 -19.95 12.58 7.62
C ILE A 194 -20.13 13.74 8.62
N ILE A 195 -21.37 14.12 8.89
CA ILE A 195 -21.70 15.20 9.84
C ILE A 195 -21.19 14.86 11.25
N ARG A 196 -21.32 13.60 11.69
CA ARG A 196 -20.85 13.15 13.00
C ARG A 196 -19.33 13.25 13.12
N GLU A 197 -18.57 12.80 12.13
CA GLU A 197 -17.10 12.90 12.11
C GLU A 197 -16.61 14.35 12.08
N ILE A 198 -17.33 15.22 11.37
CA ILE A 198 -17.08 16.66 11.35
C ILE A 198 -17.34 17.28 12.73
N SER A 199 -18.49 16.97 13.34
CA SER A 199 -18.93 17.55 14.62
C SER A 199 -18.04 17.20 15.81
N GLN A 200 -17.31 16.08 15.74
CA GLN A 200 -16.40 15.64 16.79
C GLN A 200 -15.02 16.30 16.74
N ASN A 201 -14.74 17.11 15.71
CA ASN A 201 -13.45 17.78 15.53
C ASN A 201 -13.61 19.30 15.72
N SER A 202 -12.63 19.93 16.37
CA SER A 202 -12.62 21.37 16.62
C SER A 202 -12.19 22.22 15.42
N SER A 203 -11.76 21.59 14.32
CA SER A 203 -11.41 22.29 13.09
C SER A 203 -12.65 22.96 12.49
N LEU A 204 -12.48 24.16 11.94
CA LEU A 204 -13.55 24.84 11.19
C LEU A 204 -13.69 24.29 9.77
N ASN A 205 -12.58 23.83 9.19
CA ASN A 205 -12.50 23.36 7.81
C ASN A 205 -12.17 21.86 7.77
N HIS A 206 -12.80 21.15 6.83
CA HIS A 206 -12.71 19.69 6.73
C HIS A 206 -12.48 19.25 5.29
N ILE A 207 -11.66 18.22 5.11
CA ILE A 207 -11.54 17.49 3.85
C ILE A 207 -12.12 16.09 4.04
N ILE A 208 -13.08 15.71 3.20
CA ILE A 208 -13.62 14.35 3.16
C ILE A 208 -13.08 13.64 1.94
N CYS A 209 -12.24 12.63 2.14
CA CYS A 209 -11.64 11.82 1.10
C CYS A 209 -12.43 10.51 0.93
N PHE A 210 -13.17 10.38 -0.16
CA PHE A 210 -13.83 9.15 -0.56
C PHE A 210 -12.90 8.34 -1.47
N ARG A 211 -12.65 7.07 -1.15
CA ARG A 211 -11.83 6.18 -1.97
C ARG A 211 -12.68 5.05 -2.55
N PHE A 212 -12.61 4.86 -3.86
CA PHE A 212 -13.23 3.73 -4.55
C PHE A 212 -12.19 3.04 -5.45
N GLU A 213 -12.10 1.72 -5.36
CA GLU A 213 -11.14 0.92 -6.10
C GLU A 213 -11.86 -0.15 -6.93
N GLN A 214 -11.60 -0.14 -8.24
CA GLN A 214 -12.04 -1.18 -9.14
C GLN A 214 -10.91 -1.58 -10.11
N LEU A 215 -9.99 -2.37 -9.56
CA LEU A 215 -8.77 -2.80 -10.24
C LEU A 215 -8.96 -4.07 -11.08
N ASP A 216 -10.10 -4.74 -10.93
CA ASP A 216 -10.47 -5.89 -11.76
C ASP A 216 -11.14 -5.43 -13.06
N GLU A 217 -10.48 -5.72 -14.17
CA GLU A 217 -10.92 -5.36 -15.51
C GLU A 217 -12.11 -6.22 -15.97
N SER A 218 -12.23 -7.44 -15.45
CA SER A 218 -13.23 -8.41 -15.89
C SER A 218 -14.62 -8.20 -15.26
N SER A 219 -14.68 -7.39 -14.20
CA SER A 219 -15.93 -7.07 -13.51
C SER A 219 -16.90 -6.29 -14.41
N SER A 220 -18.18 -6.68 -14.43
CA SER A 220 -19.20 -5.96 -15.20
C SER A 220 -19.55 -4.61 -14.54
N SER A 221 -20.08 -3.65 -15.31
CA SER A 221 -20.56 -2.37 -14.75
C SER A 221 -21.72 -2.54 -13.77
N ASN A 222 -22.45 -3.65 -13.87
CA ASN A 222 -23.61 -3.96 -13.04
C ASN A 222 -23.24 -4.31 -11.59
N VAL A 223 -21.95 -4.31 -11.25
CA VAL A 223 -21.46 -4.50 -9.89
C VAL A 223 -21.78 -3.28 -9.01
N ILE A 224 -21.93 -2.07 -9.58
CA ILE A 224 -22.33 -0.88 -8.80
C ILE A 224 -23.84 -0.83 -8.65
N VAL A 225 -24.32 -0.73 -7.41
CA VAL A 225 -25.73 -0.53 -7.08
C VAL A 225 -26.18 0.88 -7.52
N PRO A 226 -27.10 1.03 -8.49
CA PRO A 226 -27.44 2.34 -9.07
C PRO A 226 -28.05 3.34 -8.09
N SER A 227 -28.84 2.86 -7.11
CA SER A 227 -29.43 3.72 -6.07
C SER A 227 -28.33 4.37 -5.21
N LYS A 228 -27.31 3.62 -4.81
CA LYS A 228 -26.16 4.12 -4.04
C LYS A 228 -25.30 5.11 -4.82
N LEU A 229 -25.13 4.89 -6.13
CA LEU A 229 -24.44 5.86 -6.98
C LEU A 229 -25.21 7.20 -7.07
N THR A 230 -26.54 7.13 -7.20
CA THR A 230 -27.42 8.31 -7.23
C THR A 230 -27.40 9.05 -5.88
N GLU A 231 -27.46 8.31 -4.79
CA GLU A 231 -27.37 8.82 -3.42
C GLU A 231 -26.04 9.54 -3.18
N PHE A 232 -24.92 8.90 -3.52
CA PHE A 232 -23.60 9.49 -3.41
C PHE A 232 -23.43 10.76 -4.23
N LYS A 233 -23.96 10.80 -5.45
CA LYS A 233 -23.98 12.02 -6.26
C LYS A 233 -24.69 13.17 -5.56
N ARG A 234 -25.85 12.93 -4.93
CA ARG A 234 -26.58 13.95 -4.15
C ARG A 234 -25.76 14.43 -2.95
N ILE A 235 -25.02 13.54 -2.31
CA ILE A 235 -24.11 13.87 -1.20
C ILE A 235 -23.00 14.79 -1.69
N LEU A 236 -22.31 14.46 -2.79
CA LEU A 236 -21.27 15.32 -3.37
C LEU A 236 -21.81 16.70 -3.75
N LEU A 237 -22.99 16.78 -4.37
CA LEU A 237 -23.65 18.05 -4.71
C LEU A 237 -24.01 18.88 -3.47
N SER A 238 -24.33 18.23 -2.36
CA SER A 238 -24.60 18.90 -1.09
C SER A 238 -23.32 19.43 -0.46
N LEU A 239 -22.26 18.61 -0.41
CA LEU A 239 -20.95 19.00 0.10
C LEU A 239 -20.34 20.16 -0.70
N GLN A 240 -20.52 20.18 -2.02
CA GLN A 240 -20.06 21.26 -2.90
C GLN A 240 -20.57 22.66 -2.48
N ARG A 241 -21.75 22.72 -1.84
CA ARG A 241 -22.39 23.98 -1.42
C ARG A 241 -21.88 24.47 -0.06
N ILE A 242 -21.16 23.64 0.69
CA ILE A 242 -20.70 23.95 2.05
C ILE A 242 -19.27 24.48 1.99
N LYS A 243 -19.10 25.78 2.20
CA LYS A 243 -17.79 26.46 2.06
C LYS A 243 -16.67 25.86 2.93
N ASN A 244 -17.02 25.31 4.09
CA ASN A 244 -16.07 24.81 5.08
C ASN A 244 -15.72 23.32 4.87
N ILE A 245 -16.28 22.68 3.84
CA ILE A 245 -16.04 21.27 3.55
C ILE A 245 -15.58 21.14 2.10
N ALA A 246 -14.44 20.50 1.89
CA ALA A 246 -14.00 20.05 0.58
C ALA A 246 -14.10 18.53 0.49
N PHE A 247 -14.57 18.01 -0.65
CA PHE A 247 -14.56 16.57 -0.91
C PHE A 247 -13.45 16.22 -1.90
N LYS A 248 -12.86 15.04 -1.73
CA LYS A 248 -11.90 14.42 -2.66
C LYS A 248 -12.39 13.02 -2.96
N PHE A 249 -12.98 12.80 -4.13
CA PHE A 249 -13.38 11.47 -4.55
C PHE A 249 -12.31 10.88 -5.46
N LEU A 250 -11.63 9.83 -4.98
CA LEU A 250 -10.52 9.18 -5.66
C LEU A 250 -10.97 7.83 -6.21
N VAL A 251 -10.97 7.70 -7.53
CA VAL A 251 -11.37 6.50 -8.26
C VAL A 251 -10.13 5.82 -8.84
N TYR A 252 -9.80 4.65 -8.32
CA TYR A 252 -8.70 3.82 -8.79
C TYR A 252 -9.26 2.74 -9.71
N SER A 253 -9.05 2.83 -11.03
CA SER A 253 -9.69 1.92 -11.96
C SER A 253 -8.74 1.32 -13.00
N ASN A 254 -8.92 0.03 -13.25
CA ASN A 254 -8.52 -0.62 -14.50
C ASN A 254 -9.74 -1.04 -15.34
N ASN A 255 -10.95 -0.76 -14.85
CA ASN A 255 -12.21 -1.12 -15.47
C ASN A 255 -12.80 0.08 -16.21
N THR A 256 -12.75 0.04 -17.54
CA THR A 256 -13.21 1.14 -18.40
C THR A 256 -14.72 1.34 -18.31
N ASN A 257 -15.50 0.26 -18.17
CA ASN A 257 -16.96 0.34 -18.07
C ASN A 257 -17.39 1.07 -16.80
N ILE A 258 -16.80 0.70 -15.65
CA ILE A 258 -17.10 1.36 -14.37
C ILE A 258 -16.57 2.79 -14.35
N SER A 259 -15.37 3.05 -14.88
CA SER A 259 -14.84 4.41 -14.99
C SER A 259 -15.73 5.30 -15.86
N SER A 260 -16.22 4.78 -17.00
CA SER A 260 -17.14 5.48 -17.89
C SER A 260 -18.50 5.75 -17.24
N LEU A 261 -19.09 4.78 -16.54
CA LEU A 261 -20.33 4.96 -15.78
C LEU A 261 -20.20 6.08 -14.74
N LEU A 262 -19.14 6.07 -13.95
CA LEU A 262 -18.90 7.12 -12.94
C LEU A 262 -18.67 8.47 -13.62
N PHE A 263 -17.82 8.52 -14.65
CA PHE A 263 -17.54 9.75 -15.38
C PHE A 263 -18.81 10.39 -15.96
N THR A 264 -19.63 9.60 -16.68
CA THR A 264 -20.90 10.07 -17.24
C THR A 264 -21.88 10.55 -16.16
N THR A 265 -21.92 9.87 -15.02
CA THR A 265 -22.77 10.23 -13.88
C THR A 265 -22.46 11.63 -13.33
N PHE A 266 -21.17 11.99 -13.23
CA PHE A 266 -20.72 13.25 -12.63
C PHE A 266 -20.47 14.38 -13.64
N LYS A 267 -20.22 14.07 -14.93
CA LYS A 267 -19.80 15.03 -15.97
C LYS A 267 -20.68 16.27 -16.11
N ASN A 268 -21.99 16.15 -15.90
CA ASN A 268 -22.90 17.27 -16.18
C ASN A 268 -22.98 18.26 -15.01
N GLU A 269 -22.99 17.79 -13.77
CA GLU A 269 -23.24 18.62 -12.57
C GLU A 269 -21.98 18.90 -11.74
N LEU A 270 -20.94 18.07 -11.87
CA LEU A 270 -19.67 18.19 -11.14
C LEU A 270 -18.48 18.29 -12.11
N LYS A 271 -18.68 18.93 -13.27
CA LYS A 271 -17.68 18.99 -14.35
C LYS A 271 -16.38 19.65 -13.92
N ARG A 272 -16.46 20.68 -13.08
CA ARG A 272 -15.31 21.53 -12.70
C ARG A 272 -14.39 20.81 -11.72
N GLU A 273 -14.92 19.80 -11.04
CA GLU A 273 -14.24 19.01 -10.04
C GLU A 273 -13.53 17.79 -10.66
N LEU A 274 -13.82 17.44 -11.92
CA LEU A 274 -13.28 16.26 -12.59
C LEU A 274 -11.82 16.45 -13.03
N THR A 275 -10.97 15.51 -12.66
CA THR A 275 -9.59 15.37 -13.14
C THR A 275 -9.35 13.92 -13.55
N ILE A 276 -8.72 13.69 -14.70
CA ILE A 276 -8.40 12.35 -15.19
C ILE A 276 -6.89 12.23 -15.34
N PHE A 277 -6.32 11.22 -14.69
CA PHE A 277 -4.96 10.74 -14.89
C PHE A 277 -5.01 9.40 -15.62
N GLU A 278 -4.60 9.41 -16.88
CA GLU A 278 -4.33 8.19 -17.64
C GLU A 278 -2.93 7.69 -17.27
N ILE A 279 -2.85 6.53 -16.61
CA ILE A 279 -1.57 5.95 -16.24
C ILE A 279 -0.92 5.36 -17.50
N PRO A 280 0.33 5.74 -17.82
CA PRO A 280 0.97 5.27 -19.04
C PRO A 280 1.24 3.77 -18.96
N VAL A 281 0.96 3.08 -20.06
CA VAL A 281 1.37 1.69 -20.26
C VAL A 281 2.86 1.69 -20.61
N LEU A 282 3.67 1.16 -19.72
CA LEU A 282 5.12 1.07 -19.91
C LEU A 282 5.46 0.00 -20.94
N THR A 283 6.39 0.29 -21.84
CA THR A 283 6.98 -0.72 -22.72
C THR A 283 7.87 -1.67 -21.93
N SER A 284 8.16 -2.87 -22.47
CA SER A 284 9.06 -3.83 -21.81
C SER A 284 10.44 -3.21 -21.48
N VAL A 285 10.96 -2.34 -22.37
CA VAL A 285 12.22 -1.60 -22.14
C VAL A 285 12.08 -0.65 -20.94
N GLN A 286 11.00 0.12 -20.87
CA GLN A 286 10.75 1.02 -19.74
C GLN A 286 10.56 0.26 -18.43
N VAL A 287 9.82 -0.87 -18.45
CA VAL A 287 9.66 -1.75 -17.29
C VAL A 287 11.04 -2.19 -16.79
N GLN A 288 11.92 -2.66 -17.67
CA GLN A 288 13.28 -3.08 -17.31
C GLN A 288 14.12 -1.93 -16.74
N GLU A 289 14.05 -0.74 -17.33
CA GLU A 289 14.73 0.45 -16.78
C GLU A 289 14.25 0.77 -15.36
N HIS A 290 12.94 0.72 -15.11
CA HIS A 290 12.37 1.00 -13.80
C HIS A 290 12.70 -0.10 -12.77
N LEU A 291 12.68 -1.39 -13.15
CA LEU A 291 13.12 -2.48 -12.28
C LEU A 291 14.58 -2.34 -11.87
N LYS A 292 15.46 -1.95 -12.81
CA LYS A 292 16.88 -1.68 -12.51
C LYS A 292 17.06 -0.47 -11.60
N LYS A 293 16.29 0.61 -11.81
CA LYS A 293 16.29 1.77 -10.91
C LYS A 293 15.80 1.40 -9.51
N MET A 294 14.86 0.47 -9.42
CA MET A 294 14.22 0.12 -8.16
C MET A 294 15.17 -0.46 -7.10
N ILE A 295 16.19 -1.19 -7.54
CA ILE A 295 17.20 -1.81 -6.67
C ILE A 295 18.49 -0.97 -6.57
N LYS A 296 18.50 0.26 -7.09
CA LYS A 296 19.60 1.22 -6.86
C LYS A 296 19.19 2.16 -5.74
N PHE A 297 20.02 2.26 -4.72
CA PHE A 297 19.69 3.01 -3.50
C PHE A 297 20.43 4.35 -3.54
N PRO A 298 19.73 5.49 -3.67
CA PRO A 298 20.39 6.80 -3.78
C PRO A 298 20.58 7.50 -2.43
N SER A 299 19.97 7.02 -1.35
CA SER A 299 20.05 7.70 -0.05
C SER A 299 21.46 7.64 0.52
N ASP A 300 21.92 8.77 1.07
CA ASP A 300 23.24 8.91 1.68
C ASP A 300 24.43 8.61 0.73
N PRO A 301 24.71 9.49 -0.25
CA PRO A 301 25.83 9.31 -1.17
C PRO A 301 27.19 9.34 -0.48
N GLY A 302 27.28 9.76 0.80
CA GLY A 302 28.50 9.69 1.61
C GLY A 302 28.75 8.31 2.23
N ASN A 303 27.77 7.39 2.16
CA ASN A 303 27.89 6.06 2.74
C ASN A 303 28.69 5.11 1.83
N GLU A 304 29.90 4.76 2.27
CA GLU A 304 30.82 3.87 1.54
C GLU A 304 30.19 2.50 1.19
N LEU A 305 29.37 1.93 2.08
CA LEU A 305 28.73 0.63 1.84
C LEU A 305 27.65 0.73 0.76
N LEU A 306 26.93 1.84 0.71
CA LEU A 306 25.90 2.08 -0.28
C LEU A 306 26.51 2.35 -1.67
N GLN A 307 27.63 3.08 -1.73
CA GLN A 307 28.42 3.21 -2.96
C GLN A 307 28.96 1.86 -3.45
N LEU A 308 29.50 1.04 -2.54
CA LEU A 308 29.98 -0.31 -2.86
C LEU A 308 28.86 -1.20 -3.38
N TYR A 309 27.69 -1.15 -2.73
CA TYR A 309 26.48 -1.86 -3.17
C TYR A 309 26.08 -1.45 -4.59
N ASN A 310 25.94 -0.15 -4.87
CA ASN A 310 25.50 0.33 -6.19
C ASN A 310 26.53 -0.01 -7.28
N THR A 311 27.82 0.01 -6.96
CA THR A 311 28.90 -0.39 -7.88
C THR A 311 28.78 -1.88 -8.23
N LEU A 312 28.48 -2.73 -7.24
CA LEU A 312 28.26 -4.16 -7.46
C LEU A 312 27.00 -4.41 -8.30
N ILE A 313 25.89 -3.73 -7.99
CA ILE A 313 24.66 -3.84 -8.79
C ILE A 313 24.92 -3.46 -10.24
N ALA A 314 25.64 -2.36 -10.50
CA ALA A 314 26.02 -1.98 -11.85
C ALA A 314 26.81 -3.09 -12.57
N ARG A 315 27.86 -3.63 -11.93
CA ARG A 315 28.66 -4.74 -12.50
C ARG A 315 27.83 -6.00 -12.77
N GLN A 316 26.90 -6.35 -11.88
CA GLN A 316 26.02 -7.50 -12.09
C GLN A 316 25.09 -7.28 -13.28
N LEU A 317 24.54 -6.07 -13.43
CA LEU A 317 23.67 -5.71 -14.55
C LEU A 317 24.39 -5.69 -15.91
N ASP A 318 25.70 -5.43 -15.93
CA ASP A 318 26.52 -5.47 -17.15
C ASP A 318 26.91 -6.91 -17.54
N ASN A 319 26.96 -7.83 -16.57
CA ASN A 319 27.23 -9.25 -16.81
C ASN A 319 25.95 -10.00 -17.20
N LYS A 320 25.80 -10.32 -18.49
CA LYS A 320 24.64 -11.04 -19.04
C LYS A 320 24.37 -12.43 -18.41
N LYS A 321 25.37 -13.04 -17.78
CA LYS A 321 25.26 -14.36 -17.12
C LYS A 321 25.11 -14.26 -15.60
N SER A 322 24.88 -13.07 -15.06
CA SER A 322 24.65 -12.93 -13.62
C SER A 322 23.28 -13.47 -13.23
N CYS A 323 23.19 -13.99 -12.00
CA CYS A 323 21.91 -14.36 -11.40
C CYS A 323 20.90 -13.20 -11.43
N LEU A 324 21.37 -11.97 -11.20
CA LEU A 324 20.53 -10.77 -11.25
C LEU A 324 19.95 -10.51 -12.64
N VAL A 325 20.75 -10.60 -13.70
CA VAL A 325 20.26 -10.38 -15.07
C VAL A 325 19.31 -11.50 -15.48
N GLU A 326 19.62 -12.76 -15.18
CA GLU A 326 18.71 -13.88 -15.43
C GLU A 326 17.37 -13.71 -14.70
N PHE A 327 17.41 -13.23 -13.45
CA PHE A 327 16.19 -12.91 -12.68
C PHE A 327 15.38 -11.81 -13.38
N LEU A 328 16.02 -10.72 -13.80
CA LEU A 328 15.36 -9.59 -14.49
C LEU A 328 14.83 -9.97 -15.87
N GLU A 329 15.51 -10.85 -16.60
CA GLU A 329 15.05 -11.37 -17.89
C GLU A 329 13.73 -12.14 -17.74
N PHE A 330 13.62 -13.01 -16.73
CA PHE A 330 12.35 -13.68 -16.41
C PHE A 330 11.21 -12.68 -16.10
N LEU A 331 11.52 -11.56 -15.44
CA LEU A 331 10.51 -10.56 -15.11
C LEU A 331 9.92 -9.84 -16.32
N LYS A 332 10.52 -9.94 -17.53
CA LYS A 332 9.94 -9.32 -18.73
C LYS A 332 8.53 -9.84 -19.05
N ASP A 333 8.33 -11.13 -18.85
CA ASP A 333 7.09 -11.83 -19.19
C ASP A 333 6.23 -12.14 -17.95
N PHE A 334 6.73 -11.82 -16.75
CA PHE A 334 6.01 -12.07 -15.51
C PHE A 334 4.90 -11.01 -15.28
N PRO A 335 3.67 -11.39 -14.88
CA PRO A 335 2.54 -10.44 -14.76
C PRO A 335 2.73 -9.30 -13.74
N HIS A 336 3.50 -9.53 -12.68
CA HIS A 336 3.70 -8.57 -11.58
C HIS A 336 5.18 -8.33 -11.29
N PRO A 337 5.94 -7.77 -12.24
CA PRO A 337 7.40 -7.80 -12.19
C PRO A 337 7.96 -6.94 -11.06
N PHE A 338 7.37 -5.75 -10.83
CA PHE A 338 7.76 -4.85 -9.74
C PHE A 338 7.54 -5.49 -8.38
N THR A 339 6.37 -6.10 -8.15
CA THR A 339 6.03 -6.71 -6.86
C THR A 339 6.85 -7.96 -6.59
N TYR A 340 7.14 -8.76 -7.63
CA TYR A 340 7.96 -9.93 -7.45
C TYR A 340 9.40 -9.56 -7.09
N LEU A 341 10.00 -8.60 -7.83
CA LEU A 341 11.30 -8.06 -7.49
C LEU A 341 11.30 -7.46 -6.07
N PHE A 342 10.29 -6.65 -5.71
CA PHE A 342 10.18 -6.05 -4.39
C PHE A 342 10.23 -7.09 -3.27
N ASN A 343 9.40 -8.13 -3.37
CA ASN A 343 9.30 -9.16 -2.35
C ASN A 343 10.59 -9.97 -2.23
N ALA A 344 11.14 -10.44 -3.35
CA ALA A 344 12.35 -11.24 -3.34
C ALA A 344 13.57 -10.43 -2.86
N TYR A 345 13.66 -9.15 -3.25
CA TYR A 345 14.74 -8.27 -2.80
C TYR A 345 14.61 -7.90 -1.31
N THR A 346 13.38 -7.69 -0.83
CA THR A 346 13.10 -7.50 0.60
C THR A 346 13.54 -8.72 1.40
N GLU A 347 13.25 -9.94 0.92
CA GLU A 347 13.68 -11.18 1.57
C GLU A 347 15.22 -11.28 1.63
N ILE A 348 15.90 -10.96 0.54
CA ILE A 348 17.38 -10.91 0.50
C ILE A 348 17.95 -9.94 1.55
N LEU A 349 17.41 -8.73 1.63
CA LEU A 349 17.84 -7.73 2.62
C LEU A 349 17.55 -8.21 4.05
N VAL A 350 16.40 -8.83 4.29
CA VAL A 350 16.00 -9.25 5.64
C VAL A 350 16.79 -10.46 6.13
N GLN A 351 17.00 -11.46 5.25
CA GLN A 351 17.69 -12.71 5.60
C GLN A 351 19.21 -12.57 5.72
N SER A 352 19.78 -11.51 5.16
CA SER A 352 21.20 -11.21 5.30
C SER A 352 21.49 -10.74 6.73
N LYS A 353 22.63 -11.18 7.28
CA LYS A 353 23.08 -10.79 8.62
C LYS A 353 24.23 -9.79 8.59
N THR A 354 24.96 -9.74 7.49
CA THR A 354 26.12 -8.88 7.25
C THR A 354 26.05 -8.33 5.83
N PHE A 355 26.82 -7.30 5.54
CA PHE A 355 26.85 -6.70 4.20
C PHE A 355 27.43 -7.69 3.17
N ASP A 356 28.49 -8.42 3.51
CA ASP A 356 29.02 -9.47 2.61
C ASP A 356 28.04 -10.61 2.37
N GLY A 357 27.24 -10.98 3.38
CA GLY A 357 26.17 -11.96 3.23
C GLY A 357 25.08 -11.50 2.26
N LEU A 358 24.81 -10.19 2.21
CA LEU A 358 23.92 -9.59 1.21
C LEU A 358 24.51 -9.71 -0.19
N LEU A 359 25.78 -9.33 -0.38
CA LEU A 359 26.43 -9.39 -1.69
C LEU A 359 26.53 -10.83 -2.21
N ASP A 360 26.84 -11.81 -1.36
CA ASP A 360 26.84 -13.23 -1.73
C ASP A 360 25.46 -13.68 -2.23
N ARG A 361 24.39 -13.30 -1.54
CA ARG A 361 23.02 -13.65 -1.96
C ARG A 361 22.66 -13.06 -3.31
N ILE A 362 23.01 -11.80 -3.55
CA ILE A 362 22.78 -11.13 -4.83
C ILE A 362 23.55 -11.83 -5.95
N ASN A 363 24.83 -12.12 -5.73
CA ASN A 363 25.72 -12.67 -6.75
C ASN A 363 25.40 -14.13 -7.09
N ASN A 364 25.11 -14.96 -6.07
CA ASN A 364 25.16 -16.41 -6.20
C ASN A 364 23.83 -17.11 -5.90
N LYS A 365 22.90 -16.45 -5.21
CA LYS A 365 21.67 -17.09 -4.71
C LYS A 365 20.38 -16.46 -5.25
N PHE A 366 20.46 -15.33 -5.94
CA PHE A 366 19.26 -14.62 -6.39
C PHE A 366 18.68 -15.24 -7.66
N THR A 367 17.96 -16.36 -7.49
CA THR A 367 17.37 -17.14 -8.57
C THR A 367 15.91 -17.46 -8.29
N MET A 368 15.16 -17.81 -9.34
CA MET A 368 13.75 -18.22 -9.24
C MET A 368 13.55 -19.46 -8.36
N ASN A 369 14.55 -20.34 -8.26
CA ASN A 369 14.47 -21.54 -7.44
C ASN A 369 14.54 -21.23 -5.95
N ASN A 370 15.39 -20.26 -5.59
CA ASN A 370 15.59 -19.87 -4.19
C ASN A 370 14.51 -18.90 -3.70
N TYR A 371 13.97 -18.07 -4.59
CA TYR A 371 12.92 -17.08 -4.27
C TYR A 371 11.72 -17.23 -5.19
N PRO A 372 11.02 -18.38 -5.22
CA PRO A 372 10.01 -18.66 -6.23
C PRO A 372 8.76 -17.79 -6.04
N HIS A 373 8.20 -17.29 -7.15
CA HIS A 373 7.03 -16.40 -7.15
C HIS A 373 5.83 -16.95 -6.37
N ARG A 374 5.63 -18.28 -6.35
CA ARG A 374 4.57 -18.96 -5.58
C ARG A 374 4.63 -18.72 -4.06
N SER A 375 5.75 -18.22 -3.55
CA SER A 375 5.92 -17.89 -2.12
C SER A 375 5.26 -16.55 -1.76
N TYR A 376 4.80 -15.78 -2.75
CA TYR A 376 4.26 -14.45 -2.56
C TYR A 376 2.81 -14.36 -3.02
N ASN A 377 2.02 -13.56 -2.30
CA ASN A 377 0.69 -13.19 -2.71
C ASN A 377 0.76 -11.92 -3.57
N PHE A 378 0.16 -11.95 -4.76
CA PHE A 378 0.10 -10.83 -5.70
C PHE A 378 -1.29 -10.19 -5.72
N LYS A 379 -1.77 -9.77 -4.56
CA LYS A 379 -3.08 -9.15 -4.41
C LYS A 379 -3.08 -7.76 -5.04
N ARG A 380 -4.00 -7.48 -5.99
CA ARG A 380 -4.00 -6.23 -6.77
C ARG A 380 -4.14 -4.96 -5.93
N ASN A 381 -4.91 -5.01 -4.85
CA ASN A 381 -5.11 -3.89 -3.93
C ASN A 381 -4.14 -3.91 -2.73
N GLN A 382 -2.99 -4.58 -2.86
CA GLN A 382 -1.96 -4.55 -1.82
C GLN A 382 -1.41 -3.13 -1.68
N ARG A 383 -1.29 -2.67 -0.43
CA ARG A 383 -0.74 -1.36 -0.07
C ARG A 383 0.50 -1.53 0.79
N LEU A 384 1.42 -0.59 0.67
CA LEU A 384 2.54 -0.50 1.60
C LEU A 384 2.12 0.23 2.88
N PRO A 385 2.75 -0.07 4.03
CA PRO A 385 2.53 0.69 5.25
C PRO A 385 2.81 2.19 5.04
N PRO A 386 2.10 3.08 5.75
CA PRO A 386 2.41 4.50 5.72
C PRO A 386 3.81 4.78 6.27
N LYS A 387 4.48 5.82 5.75
CA LYS A 387 5.74 6.30 6.34
C LYS A 387 5.48 6.78 7.78
N VAL A 388 6.27 6.29 8.72
CA VAL A 388 6.33 6.89 10.07
C VAL A 388 7.25 8.11 9.98
N THR A 389 6.69 9.27 9.67
CA THR A 389 7.42 10.53 9.88
C THR A 389 7.54 10.73 11.39
N ARG A 390 8.75 10.55 11.94
CA ARG A 390 9.04 11.06 13.28
C ARG A 390 8.78 12.56 13.21
N GLY A 391 7.80 13.04 13.96
CA GLY A 391 7.66 14.47 14.18
C GLY A 391 9.02 14.95 14.67
N ILE A 392 9.65 15.84 13.89
CA ILE A 392 10.78 16.61 14.37
C ILE A 392 10.25 17.27 15.63
N HIS A 393 10.72 16.81 16.79
CA HIS A 393 10.53 17.57 18.01
C HIS A 393 11.26 18.88 17.74
N ASP A 394 10.49 19.96 17.59
CA ASP A 394 11.02 21.31 17.62
C ASP A 394 11.97 21.41 18.82
N ILE A 395 13.22 21.74 18.53
CA ILE A 395 14.27 22.12 19.49
C ILE A 395 13.86 23.44 20.15
#